data_AF-X6JSD7-F1
#
_entry.id   AF-X6JSD7-F1
#
_cell.length_a   1.000
_cell.length_b   1.000
_cell.length_c   1.000
_cell.angle_alpha   90.00
_cell.angle_beta   90.00
_cell.angle_gamma   90.00
#
_symmetry.space_group_name_H-M   'P 1'
#
loop_
_entity.id
_entity.type
_entity.pdbx_description
1 polymer ?
#
loop_
_entity_poly.entity_id
_entity_poly.type
_entity_poly.pdbx_seq_one_letter_code
_entity_poly.pdbx_strand_id
1 'polypeptide(L)'
;MAGRDPHEAHRVATPLELLFDLTFVTAFSLAAAQLAHALAEGNYAAALIGFGFASFAICWAWINFSWFSSAYDTDDWIFRLVTMVQMIGVLVLAIGLPRMFASIEHGEHLNNSVMVLGYVIMRVAMIFQWLRAARQDLGRRRACLTYAIAIAIAQIGWVVQILVDFSLATSLAFGAVLLLIELAGPVIAERRDGGTPWHAHHVAERYSLFAIIALGEGVVGTLATLSAVVEEQGWNLDAALIGIAGMGLTFGMWWVYYMLPSGTVLHQHRSRSFVWGYGQMVIVAAIVATGAGLHVAAYFIEHKTHNGPVATLLSVAIPLGVFLGAIYALYYYLVQRFDPLHVWLLAGTAAVVALAIIAAIAGVDMAVCLILLTLAPAVTVVGYELSGHRHQLEVLAQEEAPH
;
A
#
# COMPACT_ATOMS: atom_id res chain seq x y z
N MET A 1 -20.71 -2.18 21.99
CA MET A 1 -19.37 -1.78 21.56
C MET A 1 -19.14 -0.48 22.27
N ALA A 2 -18.43 -0.55 23.39
CA ALA A 2 -17.84 0.65 23.94
C ALA A 2 -16.65 1.00 23.04
N GLY A 3 -16.42 2.27 22.76
CA GLY A 3 -15.17 2.69 22.15
C GLY A 3 -14.00 2.28 23.03
N ARG A 4 -12.91 1.80 22.41
CA ARG A 4 -11.71 1.41 23.15
C ARG A 4 -11.01 2.63 23.75
N ASP A 5 -10.10 2.40 24.68
CA ASP A 5 -9.26 3.47 25.23
C ASP A 5 -8.14 3.83 24.21
N PRO A 6 -8.07 5.09 23.73
CA PRO A 6 -6.99 5.55 22.86
C PRO A 6 -5.59 5.52 23.49
N HIS A 7 -5.49 5.36 24.81
CA HIS A 7 -4.24 5.32 25.59
C HIS A 7 -4.01 3.96 26.26
N GLU A 8 -4.69 2.90 25.82
CA GLU A 8 -4.50 1.54 26.31
C GLU A 8 -3.03 1.11 26.23
N ALA A 9 -2.40 0.91 27.38
CA ALA A 9 -1.00 0.50 27.44
C ALA A 9 -0.79 -0.89 26.80
N HIS A 10 0.28 -1.03 26.02
CA HIS A 10 0.65 -2.29 25.34
C HIS A 10 -0.42 -2.86 24.40
N ARG A 11 -1.25 -2.01 23.80
CA ARG A 11 -2.15 -2.45 22.74
C ARG A 11 -1.38 -2.87 21.48
N VAL A 12 -1.54 -4.14 21.11
CA VAL A 12 -0.94 -4.76 19.92
C VAL A 12 -1.99 -5.32 18.97
N ALA A 13 -1.58 -5.61 17.72
CA ALA A 13 -2.44 -6.26 16.74
C ALA A 13 -2.90 -7.66 17.21
N THR A 14 -4.20 -7.96 17.05
CA THR A 14 -4.74 -9.27 17.44
C THR A 14 -4.49 -10.33 16.35
N PRO A 15 -4.49 -11.64 16.68
CA PRO A 15 -4.38 -12.69 15.67
C PRO A 15 -5.47 -12.63 14.58
N LEU A 16 -6.67 -12.14 14.91
CA LEU A 16 -7.74 -11.95 13.93
C LEU A 16 -7.43 -10.80 12.97
N GLU A 17 -6.88 -9.70 13.46
CA GLU A 17 -6.42 -8.58 12.63
C GLU A 17 -5.31 -9.03 11.68
N LEU A 18 -4.34 -9.81 12.18
CA LEU A 18 -3.28 -10.39 11.34
C LEU A 18 -3.83 -11.34 10.28
N LEU A 19 -4.81 -12.19 10.64
CA LEU A 19 -5.47 -13.08 9.69
C LEU A 19 -6.24 -12.29 8.62
N PHE A 20 -6.90 -11.20 9.01
CA PHE A 20 -7.56 -10.29 8.08
C PHE A 20 -6.54 -9.69 7.10
N ASP A 21 -5.45 -9.13 7.62
CA ASP A 21 -4.40 -8.51 6.82
C ASP A 21 -3.80 -9.52 5.82
N LEU A 22 -3.57 -10.76 6.25
CA LEU A 22 -3.04 -11.82 5.40
C LEU A 22 -3.89 -12.09 4.15
N THR A 23 -5.21 -11.90 4.20
CA THR A 23 -6.07 -12.11 3.01
C THR A 23 -5.73 -11.16 1.86
N PHE A 24 -5.19 -9.98 2.17
CA PHE A 24 -4.78 -8.99 1.18
C PHE A 24 -3.51 -9.38 0.42
N VAL A 25 -2.70 -10.33 0.91
CA VAL A 25 -1.56 -10.90 0.15
C VAL A 25 -2.04 -11.32 -1.22
N THR A 26 -3.12 -12.11 -1.30
CA THR A 26 -3.63 -12.61 -2.58
C THR A 26 -4.07 -11.51 -3.54
N ALA A 27 -4.65 -10.43 -3.01
CA ALA A 27 -5.06 -9.28 -3.80
C ALA A 27 -3.84 -8.51 -4.34
N PHE A 28 -2.79 -8.35 -3.53
CA PHE A 28 -1.53 -7.76 -3.98
C PHE A 28 -0.83 -8.62 -5.01
N SER A 29 -0.72 -9.93 -4.81
CA SER A 29 -0.09 -10.84 -5.78
C SER A 29 -0.80 -10.82 -7.13
N LEU A 30 -2.14 -10.81 -7.14
CA LEU A 30 -2.90 -10.69 -8.38
C LEU A 30 -2.72 -9.31 -9.03
N ALA A 31 -2.76 -8.23 -8.26
CA ALA A 31 -2.53 -6.89 -8.80
C ALA A 31 -1.11 -6.72 -9.37
N ALA A 32 -0.09 -7.25 -8.67
CA ALA A 32 1.31 -7.22 -9.10
C ALA A 32 1.52 -8.05 -10.36
N ALA A 33 0.95 -9.26 -10.43
CA ALA A 33 1.03 -10.11 -11.62
C ALA A 33 0.38 -9.44 -12.85
N GLN A 34 -0.80 -8.82 -12.68
CA GLN A 34 -1.46 -8.09 -13.78
C GLN A 34 -0.68 -6.85 -14.21
N LEU A 35 -0.11 -6.11 -13.26
CA LEU A 35 0.78 -4.98 -13.54
C LEU A 35 2.01 -5.45 -14.33
N ALA A 36 2.69 -6.50 -13.86
CA ALA A 36 3.89 -7.02 -14.51
C ALA A 36 3.62 -7.51 -15.93
N HIS A 37 2.52 -8.24 -16.14
CA HIS A 37 2.11 -8.71 -17.45
C HIS A 37 1.82 -7.56 -18.42
N ALA A 38 0.96 -6.61 -18.02
CA ALA A 38 0.62 -5.47 -18.87
C ALA A 38 1.84 -4.57 -19.17
N LEU A 39 2.76 -4.41 -18.21
CA LEU A 39 4.03 -3.73 -18.46
C LEU A 39 4.88 -4.50 -19.47
N ALA A 40 5.02 -5.82 -19.32
CA ALA A 40 5.83 -6.68 -20.21
C ALA A 40 5.32 -6.70 -21.66
N GLU A 41 4.00 -6.58 -21.86
CA GLU A 41 3.37 -6.47 -23.18
C GLU A 41 3.49 -5.08 -23.82
N GLY A 42 3.89 -4.06 -23.04
CA GLY A 42 4.01 -2.67 -23.49
C GLY A 42 2.73 -1.84 -23.30
N ASN A 43 1.71 -2.39 -22.65
CA ASN A 43 0.42 -1.75 -22.41
C ASN A 43 0.45 -0.84 -21.17
N TYR A 44 1.35 0.15 -21.16
CA TYR A 44 1.64 0.98 -19.99
C TYR A 44 0.44 1.74 -19.43
N ALA A 45 -0.45 2.25 -20.29
CA ALA A 45 -1.63 2.98 -19.82
C ALA A 45 -2.59 2.07 -19.05
N ALA A 46 -2.88 0.89 -19.59
CA ALA A 46 -3.72 -0.10 -18.93
C ALA A 46 -3.08 -0.61 -17.62
N ALA A 47 -1.76 -0.85 -17.66
CA ALA A 47 -0.98 -1.25 -16.50
C ALA A 47 -1.10 -0.23 -15.35
N LEU A 48 -0.87 1.06 -15.62
CA LEU A 48 -0.88 2.11 -14.61
C LEU A 48 -2.30 2.43 -14.10
N ILE A 49 -3.29 2.51 -14.99
CA ILE A 49 -4.69 2.80 -14.61
C ILE A 49 -5.27 1.62 -13.81
N GLY A 50 -5.11 0.40 -14.33
CA GLY A 50 -5.59 -0.82 -13.68
C GLY A 50 -4.95 -1.03 -12.32
N PHE A 51 -3.62 -0.86 -12.23
CA PHE A 51 -2.92 -0.98 -10.95
C PHE A 51 -3.29 0.13 -9.98
N GLY A 52 -3.35 1.40 -10.40
CA GLY A 52 -3.78 2.49 -9.53
C GLY A 52 -5.19 2.27 -8.96
N PHE A 53 -6.13 1.81 -9.79
CA PHE A 53 -7.48 1.45 -9.37
C PHE A 53 -7.48 0.26 -8.40
N ALA A 54 -6.72 -0.80 -8.70
CA ALA A 54 -6.58 -1.98 -7.86
C ALA A 54 -5.95 -1.63 -6.50
N SER A 55 -4.84 -0.92 -6.48
CA SER A 55 -4.16 -0.50 -5.25
C SER A 55 -5.05 0.37 -4.38
N PHE A 56 -5.80 1.30 -4.98
CA PHE A 56 -6.81 2.06 -4.23
C PHE A 56 -7.84 1.11 -3.63
N ALA A 57 -8.44 0.25 -4.44
CA ALA A 57 -9.49 -0.68 -4.02
C ALA A 57 -9.01 -1.60 -2.88
N ILE A 58 -7.79 -2.12 -2.96
CA ILE A 58 -7.21 -3.00 -1.95
C ILE A 58 -6.92 -2.22 -0.66
N CYS A 59 -6.17 -1.11 -0.75
CA CYS A 59 -5.79 -0.33 0.41
C CYS A 59 -7.01 0.29 1.11
N TRP A 60 -8.00 0.77 0.35
CA TRP A 60 -9.18 1.40 0.94
C TRP A 60 -10.05 0.41 1.71
N ALA A 61 -10.24 -0.80 1.18
CA ALA A 61 -10.95 -1.86 1.90
C ALA A 61 -10.26 -2.19 3.24
N TRP A 62 -8.93 -2.29 3.22
CA TRP A 62 -8.13 -2.53 4.41
C TRP A 62 -8.20 -1.37 5.42
N ILE A 63 -8.05 -0.13 4.97
CA ILE A 63 -8.12 1.08 5.81
C ILE A 63 -9.46 1.12 6.55
N ASN A 64 -10.58 0.91 5.85
CA ASN A 64 -11.90 1.00 6.48
C ASN A 64 -12.04 0.06 7.68
N PHE A 65 -11.65 -1.20 7.53
CA PHE A 65 -11.67 -2.16 8.63
C PHE A 65 -10.66 -1.78 9.72
N SER A 66 -9.44 -1.41 9.35
CA SER A 66 -8.34 -1.22 10.30
C SER A 66 -8.57 -0.06 11.27
N TRP A 67 -9.14 1.03 10.77
CA TRP A 67 -9.52 2.16 11.62
C TRP A 67 -10.72 1.81 12.52
N PHE A 68 -11.68 1.02 12.03
CA PHE A 68 -12.80 0.57 12.86
C PHE A 68 -12.39 -0.37 13.97
N SER A 69 -11.56 -1.39 13.70
CA SER A 69 -11.09 -2.29 14.76
C SER A 69 -10.23 -1.52 15.77
N SER A 70 -9.45 -0.54 15.30
CA SER A 70 -8.73 0.34 16.22
C SER A 70 -9.68 1.06 17.17
N ALA A 71 -10.83 1.54 16.70
CA ALA A 71 -11.81 2.23 17.51
C ALA A 71 -12.71 1.31 18.38
N TYR A 72 -13.11 0.13 17.87
CA TYR A 72 -14.26 -0.62 18.38
C TYR A 72 -14.08 -2.13 18.46
N ASP A 73 -12.87 -2.68 18.31
CA ASP A 73 -12.66 -4.13 18.48
C ASP A 73 -13.10 -4.60 19.88
N THR A 74 -14.17 -5.39 19.93
CA THR A 74 -14.76 -5.98 21.14
C THR A 74 -14.41 -7.45 21.34
N ASP A 75 -13.72 -8.08 20.39
CA ASP A 75 -13.36 -9.50 20.35
C ASP A 75 -14.51 -10.50 20.65
N ASP A 76 -15.76 -10.09 20.43
CA ASP A 76 -16.91 -10.98 20.59
C ASP A 76 -17.18 -11.82 19.33
N TRP A 77 -17.96 -12.90 19.49
CA TRP A 77 -18.24 -13.84 18.41
C TRP A 77 -18.89 -13.19 17.18
N ILE A 78 -19.69 -12.12 17.35
CA ILE A 78 -20.31 -11.40 16.22
C ILE A 78 -19.22 -10.61 15.48
N PHE A 79 -18.32 -9.93 16.19
CA PHE A 79 -17.19 -9.23 15.58
C PHE A 79 -16.31 -10.20 14.78
N ARG A 80 -15.98 -11.36 15.35
CA ARG A 80 -15.21 -12.41 14.66
C ARG A 80 -15.90 -12.90 13.39
N LEU A 81 -17.19 -13.27 13.49
CA LEU A 81 -17.96 -13.78 12.34
C LEU A 81 -18.07 -12.75 11.22
N VAL A 82 -18.36 -11.49 11.57
CA VAL A 82 -18.49 -10.42 10.57
C VAL A 82 -17.13 -10.11 9.91
N THR A 83 -16.03 -10.18 10.66
CA THR A 83 -14.68 -10.04 10.09
C THR A 83 -14.38 -11.18 9.12
N MET A 84 -14.77 -12.41 9.43
CA MET A 84 -14.64 -13.55 8.49
C MET A 84 -15.46 -13.34 7.21
N VAL A 85 -16.65 -12.72 7.31
CA VAL A 85 -17.43 -12.34 6.11
C VAL A 85 -16.69 -11.29 5.28
N GLN A 86 -16.02 -10.32 5.91
CA GLN A 86 -15.21 -9.35 5.18
C GLN A 86 -14.04 -10.00 4.45
N MET A 87 -13.35 -10.96 5.08
CA MET A 87 -12.28 -11.74 4.44
C MET A 87 -12.74 -12.43 3.15
N ILE A 88 -13.95 -13.00 3.14
CA ILE A 88 -14.55 -13.58 1.92
C ILE A 88 -14.71 -12.50 0.84
N GLY A 89 -15.17 -11.30 1.22
CA GLY A 89 -15.29 -10.17 0.30
C GLY A 89 -13.94 -9.73 -0.29
N VAL A 90 -12.85 -9.77 0.48
CA VAL A 90 -11.48 -9.48 -0.01
C VAL A 90 -11.08 -10.48 -1.10
N LEU A 91 -11.32 -11.78 -0.88
CA LEU A 91 -11.00 -12.83 -1.85
C LEU A 91 -11.82 -12.69 -3.14
N VAL A 92 -13.12 -12.39 -3.01
CA VAL A 92 -13.98 -12.13 -4.18
C VAL A 92 -13.49 -10.91 -4.95
N LEU A 93 -13.09 -9.84 -4.26
CA LEU A 93 -12.49 -8.66 -4.90
C LEU A 93 -11.23 -9.05 -5.68
N ALA A 94 -10.34 -9.82 -5.07
CA ALA A 94 -9.09 -10.26 -5.68
C ALA A 94 -9.33 -11.07 -6.98
N ILE A 95 -10.31 -11.99 -6.98
CA ILE A 95 -10.72 -12.76 -8.16
C ILE A 95 -11.20 -11.85 -9.31
N GLY A 96 -11.75 -10.68 -8.99
CA GLY A 96 -12.19 -9.70 -9.97
C GLY A 96 -11.07 -8.94 -10.69
N LEU A 97 -9.86 -8.90 -10.13
CA LEU A 97 -8.76 -8.08 -10.65
C LEU A 97 -8.37 -8.42 -12.10
N PRO A 98 -8.14 -9.69 -12.49
CA PRO A 98 -7.75 -10.01 -13.87
C PRO A 98 -8.79 -9.55 -14.91
N ARG A 99 -10.08 -9.69 -14.59
CA ARG A 99 -11.17 -9.25 -15.49
C ARG A 99 -11.21 -7.74 -15.64
N MET A 100 -10.95 -7.01 -14.55
CA MET A 100 -10.89 -5.56 -14.58
C MET A 100 -9.71 -5.06 -15.43
N PHE A 101 -8.51 -5.63 -15.25
CA PHE A 101 -7.35 -5.31 -16.09
C PHE A 101 -7.61 -5.59 -17.57
N ALA A 102 -8.11 -6.78 -17.91
CA ALA A 102 -8.43 -7.14 -19.29
C ALA A 102 -9.45 -6.18 -19.93
N SER A 103 -10.41 -5.68 -19.14
CA SER A 103 -11.41 -4.72 -19.63
C SER A 103 -10.84 -3.33 -19.91
N ILE A 104 -9.78 -2.92 -19.22
CA ILE A 104 -9.10 -1.64 -19.48
C ILE A 104 -8.21 -1.75 -20.73
N GLU A 105 -7.62 -2.91 -20.94
CA GLU A 105 -6.70 -3.16 -22.05
C GLU A 105 -7.43 -3.36 -23.39
N HIS A 106 -8.51 -4.14 -23.39
CA HIS A 106 -9.20 -4.58 -24.61
C HIS A 106 -10.65 -4.10 -24.71
N GLY A 107 -11.21 -3.53 -23.65
CA GLY A 107 -12.65 -3.26 -23.54
C GLY A 107 -13.04 -1.81 -23.80
N GLU A 108 -14.21 -1.63 -24.39
CA GLU A 108 -14.89 -0.32 -24.46
C GLU A 108 -15.53 0.06 -23.09
N HIS A 109 -15.73 -0.93 -22.22
CA HIS A 109 -16.46 -0.84 -20.97
C HIS A 109 -15.65 -1.44 -19.81
N LEU A 110 -15.71 -0.81 -18.64
CA LEU A 110 -15.02 -1.26 -17.43
C LEU A 110 -15.77 -2.45 -16.80
N ASN A 111 -15.12 -3.61 -16.73
CA ASN A 111 -15.69 -4.78 -16.05
C ASN A 111 -15.08 -4.96 -14.66
N ASN A 112 -15.60 -4.21 -13.69
CA ASN A 112 -15.26 -4.32 -12.27
C ASN A 112 -16.36 -5.00 -11.43
N SER A 113 -17.33 -5.65 -12.08
CA SER A 113 -18.52 -6.25 -11.43
C SER A 113 -18.19 -7.17 -10.25
N VAL A 114 -17.23 -8.08 -10.43
CA VAL A 114 -16.78 -9.01 -9.39
C VAL A 114 -16.04 -8.27 -8.26
N MET A 115 -15.25 -7.24 -8.59
CA MET A 115 -14.60 -6.40 -7.59
C MET A 115 -15.63 -5.66 -6.73
N VAL A 116 -16.65 -5.07 -7.36
CA VAL A 116 -17.75 -4.39 -6.68
C VAL A 116 -18.55 -5.36 -5.82
N LEU A 117 -18.80 -6.60 -6.28
CA LEU A 117 -19.46 -7.63 -5.47
C LEU A 117 -18.66 -7.95 -4.19
N GLY A 118 -17.34 -8.13 -4.30
CA GLY A 118 -16.47 -8.30 -3.13
C GLY A 118 -16.59 -7.13 -2.17
N TYR A 119 -16.58 -5.91 -2.70
CA TYR A 119 -16.83 -4.69 -1.94
C TYR A 119 -18.18 -4.68 -1.23
N VAL A 120 -19.27 -5.03 -1.91
CA VAL A 120 -20.61 -5.11 -1.30
C VAL A 120 -20.60 -6.05 -0.10
N ILE A 121 -19.99 -7.23 -0.21
CA ILE A 121 -19.86 -8.19 0.90
C ILE A 121 -19.14 -7.54 2.09
N MET A 122 -18.00 -6.89 1.85
CA MET A 122 -17.24 -6.19 2.89
C MET A 122 -18.02 -5.03 3.51
N ARG A 123 -18.72 -4.24 2.69
CA ARG A 123 -19.43 -3.03 3.11
C ARG A 123 -20.70 -3.33 3.89
N VAL A 124 -21.47 -4.35 3.52
CA VAL A 124 -22.64 -4.76 4.30
C VAL A 124 -22.22 -5.17 5.71
N ALA A 125 -21.16 -5.97 5.83
CA ALA A 125 -20.54 -6.31 7.10
C ALA A 125 -20.08 -5.05 7.88
N MET A 126 -19.44 -4.11 7.18
CA MET A 126 -18.94 -2.87 7.78
C MET A 126 -20.05 -1.93 8.27
N ILE A 127 -21.11 -1.75 7.48
CA ILE A 127 -22.28 -0.95 7.84
C ILE A 127 -22.96 -1.56 9.06
N PHE A 128 -23.11 -2.90 9.09
CA PHE A 128 -23.65 -3.59 10.26
C PHE A 128 -22.84 -3.28 11.53
N GLN A 129 -21.51 -3.33 11.45
CA GLN A 129 -20.61 -3.00 12.55
C GLN A 129 -20.74 -1.54 13.02
N TRP A 130 -20.79 -0.58 12.08
CA TRP A 130 -21.01 0.83 12.42
C TRP A 130 -22.37 1.10 13.05
N LEU A 131 -23.44 0.46 12.56
CA LEU A 131 -24.78 0.58 13.13
C LEU A 131 -24.85 -0.05 14.53
N ARG A 132 -24.16 -1.18 14.74
CA ARG A 132 -24.02 -1.81 16.05
C ARG A 132 -23.28 -0.88 17.03
N ALA A 133 -22.17 -0.27 16.59
CA ALA A 133 -21.45 0.73 17.38
C ALA A 133 -22.32 1.95 17.70
N ALA A 134 -23.04 2.49 16.71
CA ALA A 134 -23.96 3.63 16.87
C ALA A 134 -25.08 3.37 17.89
N ARG A 135 -25.54 2.12 18.02
CA ARG A 135 -26.57 1.73 18.98
C ARG A 135 -26.04 1.62 20.41
N GLN A 136 -24.76 1.26 20.57
CA GLN A 136 -24.17 0.90 21.86
C GLN A 136 -23.25 1.99 22.45
N ASP A 137 -22.70 2.87 21.62
CA ASP A 137 -21.92 4.05 22.02
C ASP A 137 -22.68 5.33 21.65
N LEU A 138 -23.55 5.78 22.57
CA LEU A 138 -24.38 6.96 22.36
C LEU A 138 -23.58 8.25 22.24
N GLY A 139 -22.39 8.33 22.85
CA GLY A 139 -21.53 9.51 22.83
C GLY A 139 -20.95 9.80 21.45
N ARG A 140 -20.68 8.75 20.66
CA ARG A 140 -20.09 8.84 19.31
C ARG A 140 -21.03 8.39 18.20
N ARG A 141 -22.33 8.27 18.53
CA ARG A 141 -23.37 7.79 17.62
C ARG A 141 -23.41 8.56 16.29
N ARG A 142 -23.18 9.88 16.32
CA ARG A 142 -23.16 10.70 15.10
C ARG A 142 -22.03 10.26 14.16
N ALA A 143 -20.79 10.15 14.65
CA ALA A 143 -19.67 9.70 13.85
C ALA A 143 -19.91 8.30 13.26
N CYS A 144 -20.39 7.35 14.07
CA CYS A 144 -20.70 6.00 13.61
C CYS A 144 -21.78 5.99 12.51
N LEU A 145 -22.83 6.81 12.64
CA LEU A 145 -23.87 6.93 11.61
C LEU A 145 -23.34 7.61 10.34
N THR A 146 -22.49 8.63 10.48
CA THR A 146 -21.85 9.28 9.33
C THR A 146 -20.99 8.30 8.54
N TYR A 147 -20.20 7.46 9.21
CA TYR A 147 -19.47 6.36 8.55
C TYR A 147 -20.42 5.40 7.83
N ALA A 148 -21.48 4.91 8.50
CA ALA A 148 -22.45 4.00 7.89
C ALA A 148 -23.12 4.62 6.64
N ILE A 149 -23.50 5.89 6.70
CA ILE A 149 -24.14 6.62 5.60
C ILE A 149 -23.17 6.87 4.46
N ALA A 150 -21.94 7.33 4.75
CA ALA A 150 -20.93 7.59 3.73
C ALA A 150 -20.58 6.31 2.96
N ILE A 151 -20.38 5.19 3.68
CA ILE A 151 -20.14 3.88 3.07
C ILE A 151 -21.34 3.44 2.23
N ALA A 152 -22.57 3.62 2.71
CA ALA A 152 -23.77 3.25 1.97
C ALA A 152 -23.93 4.07 0.68
N ILE A 153 -23.71 5.39 0.73
CA ILE A 153 -23.79 6.28 -0.44
C ILE A 153 -22.75 5.89 -1.48
N ALA A 154 -21.50 5.72 -1.08
CA ALA A 154 -20.43 5.28 -1.98
C ALA A 154 -20.76 3.91 -2.59
N GLN A 155 -21.24 2.96 -1.78
CA GLN A 155 -21.59 1.62 -2.24
C GLN A 155 -22.74 1.63 -3.24
N ILE A 156 -23.76 2.47 -3.05
CA ILE A 156 -24.84 2.65 -4.03
C ILE A 156 -24.25 3.16 -5.35
N GLY A 157 -23.34 4.14 -5.29
CA GLY A 157 -22.64 4.65 -6.47
C GLY A 157 -21.88 3.54 -7.22
N TRP A 158 -21.09 2.73 -6.53
CA TRP A 158 -20.38 1.61 -7.16
C TRP A 158 -21.33 0.57 -7.77
N VAL A 159 -22.48 0.30 -7.13
CA VAL A 159 -23.50 -0.59 -7.69
C VAL A 159 -24.15 0.01 -8.94
N VAL A 160 -24.41 1.32 -8.96
CA VAL A 160 -24.93 2.00 -10.17
C VAL A 160 -23.93 1.89 -11.33
N GLN A 161 -22.63 2.03 -11.06
CA GLN A 161 -21.59 1.92 -12.09
C GLN A 161 -21.59 0.56 -12.80
N ILE A 162 -21.92 -0.53 -12.09
CA ILE A 162 -21.95 -1.87 -12.69
C ILE A 162 -23.29 -2.20 -13.37
N LEU A 163 -24.38 -1.51 -13.00
CA LEU A 163 -25.70 -1.73 -13.57
C LEU A 163 -25.95 -0.88 -14.82
N VAL A 164 -25.26 0.25 -14.92
CA VAL A 164 -25.37 1.16 -16.06
C VAL A 164 -24.15 0.97 -16.95
N ASP A 165 -24.42 0.71 -18.24
CA ASP A 165 -23.38 0.44 -19.22
C ASP A 165 -22.68 1.74 -19.67
N PHE A 166 -21.78 2.23 -18.82
CA PHE A 166 -20.98 3.42 -19.08
C PHE A 166 -19.75 3.07 -19.93
N SER A 167 -19.40 3.98 -20.84
CA SER A 167 -18.08 3.92 -21.51
C SER A 167 -16.94 3.89 -20.49
N LEU A 168 -15.78 3.35 -20.84
CA LEU A 168 -14.60 3.31 -19.97
C LEU A 168 -14.27 4.70 -19.38
N ALA A 169 -14.25 5.75 -20.21
CA ALA A 169 -13.94 7.10 -19.75
C ALA A 169 -14.97 7.63 -18.73
N THR A 170 -16.26 7.42 -19.00
CA THR A 170 -17.34 7.80 -18.09
C THR A 170 -17.27 7.00 -16.79
N SER A 171 -16.97 5.70 -16.88
CA SER A 171 -16.76 4.84 -15.71
C SER A 171 -15.61 5.33 -14.85
N LEU A 172 -14.46 5.67 -15.44
CA LEU A 172 -13.31 6.20 -14.70
C LEU A 172 -13.62 7.57 -14.07
N ALA A 173 -14.29 8.47 -14.79
CA ALA A 173 -14.67 9.78 -14.24
C ALA A 173 -15.68 9.66 -13.09
N PHE A 174 -16.69 8.80 -13.25
CA PHE A 174 -17.65 8.50 -12.20
C PHE A 174 -16.97 7.83 -11.00
N GLY A 175 -16.07 6.87 -11.26
CA GLY A 175 -15.22 6.24 -10.26
C GLY A 175 -14.43 7.28 -9.47
N ALA A 176 -13.77 8.23 -10.12
CA ALA A 176 -13.03 9.31 -9.45
C ALA A 176 -13.91 10.14 -8.50
N VAL A 177 -15.16 10.42 -8.88
CA VAL A 177 -16.12 11.09 -7.98
C VAL A 177 -16.45 10.20 -6.77
N LEU A 178 -16.65 8.91 -6.97
CA LEU A 178 -16.88 7.96 -5.87
C LEU A 178 -15.65 7.86 -4.94
N LEU A 179 -14.43 7.87 -5.48
CA LEU A 179 -13.20 7.93 -4.67
C LEU A 179 -13.18 9.16 -3.78
N LEU A 180 -13.56 10.34 -4.30
CA LEU A 180 -13.63 11.56 -3.51
C LEU A 180 -14.69 11.48 -2.40
N ILE A 181 -15.84 10.86 -2.67
CA ILE A 181 -16.89 10.63 -1.66
C ILE A 181 -16.36 9.69 -0.56
N GLU A 182 -15.70 8.61 -0.96
CA GLU A 182 -15.07 7.64 -0.05
C GLU A 182 -14.05 8.34 0.87
N LEU A 183 -13.14 9.14 0.31
CA LEU A 183 -12.15 9.89 1.09
C LEU A 183 -12.77 10.99 1.97
N ALA A 184 -13.88 11.59 1.55
CA ALA A 184 -14.56 12.63 2.32
C ALA A 184 -15.31 12.08 3.55
N GLY A 185 -15.85 10.86 3.47
CA GLY A 185 -16.65 10.24 4.54
C GLY A 185 -15.96 10.24 5.91
N PRO A 186 -14.76 9.64 6.04
CA PRO A 186 -13.99 9.65 7.29
C PRO A 186 -13.61 11.05 7.75
N VAL A 187 -13.26 11.96 6.83
CA VAL A 187 -12.92 13.35 7.18
C VAL A 187 -14.11 14.07 7.83
N ILE A 188 -15.32 13.85 7.31
CA ILE A 188 -16.54 14.43 7.89
C ILE A 188 -16.81 13.83 9.26
N ALA A 189 -16.77 12.49 9.39
CA ALA A 189 -17.05 11.80 10.64
C ALA A 189 -16.06 12.20 11.76
N GLU A 190 -14.77 12.31 11.45
CA GLU A 190 -13.75 12.66 12.46
C GLU A 190 -13.71 14.15 12.79
N ARG A 191 -13.93 15.05 11.82
CA ARG A 191 -13.82 16.50 12.08
C ARG A 191 -15.12 17.12 12.57
N ARG A 192 -16.29 16.66 12.11
CA ARG A 192 -17.58 17.27 12.44
C ARG A 192 -18.35 16.53 13.52
N ASP A 193 -18.19 15.22 13.62
CA ASP A 193 -19.02 14.38 14.49
C ASP A 193 -18.32 13.86 15.75
N GLY A 194 -17.21 14.49 16.14
CA GLY A 194 -16.48 14.23 17.39
C GLY A 194 -15.47 13.07 17.33
N GLY A 195 -15.40 12.36 16.21
CA GLY A 195 -14.39 11.34 15.92
C GLY A 195 -14.41 10.07 16.76
N THR A 196 -13.53 9.15 16.38
CA THR A 196 -13.50 7.79 16.92
C THR A 196 -12.28 7.56 17.83
N PRO A 197 -12.37 6.65 18.82
CA PRO A 197 -11.29 6.44 19.78
C PRO A 197 -10.24 5.45 19.28
N TRP A 198 -9.60 5.76 18.18
CA TRP A 198 -8.50 4.94 17.65
C TRP A 198 -7.20 5.14 18.44
N HIS A 199 -6.39 4.08 18.53
CA HIS A 199 -5.12 4.05 19.26
C HIS A 199 -3.93 4.22 18.31
N ALA A 200 -3.10 5.23 18.53
CA ALA A 200 -2.09 5.67 17.56
C ALA A 200 -1.01 4.62 17.25
N HIS A 201 -0.41 4.01 18.28
CA HIS A 201 0.60 2.99 18.07
C HIS A 201 0.03 1.72 17.44
N HIS A 202 -1.22 1.39 17.72
CA HIS A 202 -1.88 0.20 17.17
C HIS A 202 -2.16 0.38 15.68
N VAL A 203 -2.69 1.55 15.28
CA VAL A 203 -2.87 1.85 13.85
C VAL A 203 -1.51 1.89 13.14
N ALA A 204 -0.50 2.56 13.70
CA ALA A 204 0.84 2.58 13.12
C ALA A 204 1.44 1.17 12.95
N GLU A 205 1.29 0.30 13.96
CA GLU A 205 1.68 -1.10 13.90
C GLU A 205 0.97 -1.84 12.77
N ARG A 206 -0.36 -1.72 12.65
CA ARG A 206 -1.13 -2.36 11.58
C ARG A 206 -0.70 -1.92 10.18
N TYR A 207 -0.45 -0.63 9.97
CA TYR A 207 0.10 -0.15 8.70
C TYR A 207 1.49 -0.74 8.42
N SER A 208 2.34 -0.91 9.44
CA SER A 208 3.65 -1.55 9.26
C SER A 208 3.56 -3.03 8.88
N LEU A 209 2.62 -3.76 9.48
CA LEU A 209 2.36 -5.17 9.15
C LEU A 209 1.79 -5.31 7.74
N PHE A 210 0.91 -4.39 7.33
CA PHE A 210 0.38 -4.32 5.98
C PHE A 210 1.48 -4.00 4.95
N ALA A 211 2.45 -3.14 5.29
CA ALA A 211 3.63 -2.90 4.47
C ALA A 211 4.54 -4.14 4.38
N ILE A 212 4.71 -4.93 5.46
CA ILE A 212 5.43 -6.22 5.39
C ILE A 212 4.73 -7.19 4.42
N ILE A 213 3.41 -7.27 4.50
CA ILE A 213 2.61 -8.10 3.58
C ILE A 213 2.85 -7.69 2.13
N ALA A 214 2.84 -6.39 1.84
CA ALA A 214 3.17 -5.87 0.51
C ALA A 214 4.63 -6.15 0.10
N LEU A 215 5.59 -6.05 1.02
CA LEU A 215 7.00 -6.39 0.78
C LEU A 215 7.20 -7.86 0.41
N GLY A 216 6.25 -8.73 0.78
CA GLY A 216 6.20 -10.11 0.31
C GLY A 216 6.25 -10.23 -1.22
N GLU A 217 5.67 -9.27 -1.95
CA GLU A 217 5.74 -9.23 -3.43
C GLU A 217 7.17 -8.98 -3.94
N GLY A 218 8.01 -8.29 -3.17
CA GLY A 218 9.44 -8.19 -3.46
C GLY A 218 10.14 -9.55 -3.40
N VAL A 219 9.79 -10.38 -2.40
CA VAL A 219 10.32 -11.74 -2.25
C VAL A 219 9.82 -12.64 -3.38
N VAL A 220 8.53 -12.60 -3.70
CA VAL A 220 7.93 -13.41 -4.78
C VAL A 220 8.50 -12.99 -6.15
N GLY A 221 8.65 -11.70 -6.42
CA GLY A 221 9.27 -11.20 -7.64
C GLY A 221 10.76 -11.57 -7.74
N THR A 222 11.49 -11.56 -6.61
CA THR A 222 12.88 -12.05 -6.55
C THR A 222 12.96 -13.53 -6.90
N LEU A 223 12.07 -14.34 -6.33
CA LEU A 223 11.99 -15.76 -6.63
C LEU A 223 11.69 -15.99 -8.11
N ALA A 224 10.75 -15.25 -8.70
CA ALA A 224 10.44 -15.35 -10.13
C ALA A 224 11.67 -15.01 -10.99
N THR A 225 12.37 -13.93 -10.67
CA THR A 225 13.58 -13.52 -11.41
C THR A 225 14.70 -14.54 -11.27
N LEU A 226 14.93 -15.06 -10.06
CA LEU A 226 15.95 -16.07 -9.80
C LEU A 226 15.65 -17.39 -10.53
N SER A 227 14.39 -17.84 -10.48
CA SER A 227 13.96 -19.04 -11.19
C SER A 227 14.18 -18.91 -12.70
N ALA A 228 13.80 -17.76 -13.30
CA ALA A 228 14.03 -17.48 -14.71
C ALA A 228 15.51 -17.61 -15.10
N VAL A 229 16.43 -17.06 -14.30
CA VAL A 229 17.88 -17.15 -14.56
C VAL A 229 18.38 -18.58 -14.45
N VAL A 230 17.98 -19.29 -13.39
CA VAL A 230 18.44 -20.66 -13.13
C VAL A 230 17.92 -21.62 -14.19
N GLU A 231 16.72 -21.42 -14.72
CA GLU A 231 16.16 -22.23 -15.80
C GLU A 231 16.86 -21.97 -17.15
N GLU A 232 17.18 -20.72 -17.47
CA GLU A 232 17.85 -20.35 -18.73
C GLU A 232 19.36 -20.66 -18.72
N GLN A 233 20.05 -20.42 -17.59
CA GLN A 233 21.51 -20.38 -17.52
C GLN A 233 22.12 -21.31 -16.46
N GLY A 234 21.30 -21.95 -15.64
CA GLY A 234 21.75 -22.72 -14.48
C GLY A 234 22.23 -21.86 -13.32
N TRP A 235 22.77 -22.51 -12.28
CA TRP A 235 23.37 -21.80 -11.15
C TRP A 235 24.70 -21.16 -11.56
N ASN A 236 24.72 -19.84 -11.67
CA ASN A 236 25.88 -19.04 -12.03
C ASN A 236 26.01 -17.77 -11.14
N LEU A 237 26.97 -16.90 -11.45
CA LEU A 237 27.18 -15.65 -10.72
C LEU A 237 25.97 -14.71 -10.85
N ASP A 238 25.34 -14.65 -12.03
CA ASP A 238 24.21 -13.76 -12.28
C ASP A 238 22.97 -14.16 -11.45
N ALA A 239 22.73 -15.47 -11.28
CA ALA A 239 21.72 -15.99 -10.37
C ALA A 239 21.98 -15.53 -8.92
N ALA A 240 23.24 -15.61 -8.46
CA ALA A 240 23.61 -15.12 -7.13
C ALA A 240 23.42 -13.60 -6.99
N LEU A 241 23.83 -12.82 -8.00
CA LEU A 241 23.68 -11.36 -8.01
C LEU A 241 22.20 -10.95 -8.02
N ILE A 242 21.35 -11.62 -8.79
CA ILE A 242 19.91 -11.34 -8.84
C ILE A 242 19.22 -11.69 -7.52
N GLY A 243 19.58 -12.82 -6.90
CA GLY A 243 19.08 -13.17 -5.57
C GLY A 243 19.46 -12.14 -4.50
N ILE A 244 20.74 -11.70 -4.51
CA ILE A 244 21.22 -10.62 -3.64
C ILE A 244 20.49 -9.32 -3.94
N ALA A 245 20.25 -9.00 -5.22
CA ALA A 245 19.62 -7.75 -5.61
C ALA A 245 18.15 -7.69 -5.20
N GLY A 246 17.35 -8.70 -5.55
CA GLY A 246 15.93 -8.71 -5.21
C GLY A 246 15.68 -8.74 -3.70
N MET A 247 16.43 -9.57 -2.97
CA MET A 247 16.30 -9.63 -1.52
C MET A 247 16.87 -8.38 -0.84
N GLY A 248 17.99 -7.86 -1.33
CA GLY A 248 18.61 -6.63 -0.85
C GLY A 248 17.70 -5.41 -1.02
N LEU A 249 16.99 -5.31 -2.15
CA LEU A 249 15.94 -4.29 -2.34
C LEU A 249 14.83 -4.43 -1.31
N THR A 250 14.30 -5.63 -1.13
CA THR A 250 13.21 -5.89 -0.18
C THR A 250 13.62 -5.54 1.25
N PHE A 251 14.82 -5.94 1.68
CA PHE A 251 15.37 -5.59 2.99
C PHE A 251 15.64 -4.09 3.14
N GLY A 252 16.18 -3.45 2.11
CA GLY A 252 16.42 -2.01 2.12
C GLY A 252 15.12 -1.21 2.26
N MET A 253 14.08 -1.58 1.51
CA MET A 253 12.76 -0.94 1.60
C MET A 253 12.11 -1.17 2.97
N TRP A 254 12.19 -2.39 3.50
CA TRP A 254 11.76 -2.70 4.86
C TRP A 254 12.46 -1.79 5.89
N TRP A 255 13.78 -1.71 5.84
CA TRP A 255 14.56 -0.92 6.80
C TRP A 255 14.18 0.56 6.74
N VAL A 256 14.09 1.14 5.53
CA VAL A 256 13.71 2.54 5.33
C VAL A 256 12.29 2.82 5.83
N TYR A 257 11.34 1.90 5.61
CA TYR A 257 9.96 2.06 6.09
C TYR A 257 9.90 2.17 7.63
N TYR A 258 10.67 1.34 8.33
CA TYR A 258 10.70 1.30 9.80
C TYR A 258 11.41 2.49 10.46
N MET A 259 12.03 3.39 9.69
CA MET A 259 12.59 4.63 10.22
C MET A 259 11.52 5.66 10.60
N LEU A 260 10.30 5.56 10.03
CA LEU A 260 9.21 6.51 10.27
C LEU A 260 8.67 6.42 11.71
N PRO A 261 8.74 7.49 12.53
CA PRO A 261 8.24 7.50 13.91
C PRO A 261 6.71 7.67 14.00
N SER A 262 5.97 6.91 13.19
CA SER A 262 4.52 7.12 12.97
C SER A 262 3.69 7.03 14.26
N GLY A 263 3.92 6.01 15.10
CA GLY A 263 3.13 5.80 16.31
C GLY A 263 3.23 6.96 17.30
N THR A 264 4.45 7.39 17.62
CA THR A 264 4.72 8.48 18.57
C THR A 264 4.17 9.81 18.08
N VAL A 265 4.42 10.14 16.80
CA VAL A 265 3.93 11.40 16.22
C VAL A 265 2.41 11.43 16.17
N LEU A 266 1.73 10.32 15.81
CA LEU A 266 0.27 10.27 15.77
C LEU A 266 -0.37 10.28 17.17
N HIS A 267 0.34 9.78 18.18
CA HIS A 267 -0.12 9.85 19.57
C HIS A 267 -0.18 11.30 20.05
N GLN A 268 0.84 12.10 19.73
CA GLN A 268 0.91 13.53 20.09
C GLN A 268 0.06 14.41 19.15
N HIS A 269 0.10 14.16 17.84
CA HIS A 269 -0.48 15.00 16.80
C HIS A 269 -1.55 14.25 15.98
N ARG A 270 -2.68 13.91 16.63
CA ARG A 270 -3.78 13.14 16.00
C ARG A 270 -4.32 13.75 14.71
N SER A 271 -4.24 15.08 14.53
CA SER A 271 -4.68 15.77 13.31
C SER A 271 -3.90 15.39 12.05
N ARG A 272 -2.68 14.85 12.22
CA ARG A 272 -1.82 14.42 11.11
C ARG A 272 -2.24 13.06 10.51
N SER A 273 -3.17 12.35 11.14
CA SER A 273 -3.59 10.98 10.78
C SER A 273 -4.11 10.82 9.35
N PHE A 274 -4.83 11.82 8.81
CA PHE A 274 -5.43 11.70 7.48
C PHE A 274 -4.41 11.70 6.35
N VAL A 275 -3.53 12.71 6.33
CA VAL A 275 -2.46 12.80 5.32
C VAL A 275 -1.52 11.62 5.46
N TRP A 276 -1.21 11.21 6.70
CA TRP A 276 -0.42 10.01 6.94
C TRP A 276 -1.10 8.75 6.42
N GLY A 277 -2.34 8.48 6.83
CA GLY A 277 -3.06 7.26 6.49
C GLY A 277 -3.35 7.12 5.00
N TYR A 278 -3.57 8.23 4.28
CA TYR A 278 -3.77 8.22 2.83
C TYR A 278 -2.44 8.22 2.06
N GLY A 279 -1.41 8.92 2.55
CA GLY A 279 -0.07 8.88 1.98
C GLY A 279 0.54 7.48 1.98
N GLN A 280 0.21 6.67 3.00
CA GLN A 280 0.59 5.26 3.08
C GLN A 280 0.04 4.41 1.92
N MET A 281 -1.09 4.78 1.29
CA MET A 281 -1.59 4.06 0.12
C MET A 281 -0.60 4.12 -1.05
N VAL A 282 0.05 5.28 -1.23
CA VAL A 282 1.09 5.47 -2.26
C VAL A 282 2.33 4.64 -1.94
N ILE A 283 2.75 4.63 -0.67
CA ILE A 283 3.90 3.85 -0.20
C ILE A 283 3.66 2.36 -0.43
N VAL A 284 2.51 1.83 -0.01
CA VAL A 284 2.16 0.41 -0.18
C VAL A 284 2.02 0.05 -1.66
N ALA A 285 1.36 0.88 -2.47
CA ALA A 285 1.29 0.65 -3.91
C ALA A 285 2.67 0.62 -4.57
N ALA A 286 3.58 1.50 -4.16
CA ALA A 286 4.94 1.53 -4.65
C ALA A 286 5.74 0.28 -4.25
N ILE A 287 5.57 -0.22 -3.02
CA ILE A 287 6.16 -1.50 -2.57
C ILE A 287 5.73 -2.65 -3.49
N VAL A 288 4.42 -2.81 -3.70
CA VAL A 288 3.85 -3.86 -4.54
C VAL A 288 4.32 -3.72 -5.99
N ALA A 289 4.36 -2.50 -6.52
CA ALA A 289 4.84 -2.22 -7.87
C ALA A 289 6.33 -2.49 -8.05
N THR A 290 7.18 -2.30 -7.02
CA THR A 290 8.59 -2.73 -7.07
C THR A 290 8.68 -4.25 -7.21
N GLY A 291 7.86 -5.01 -6.47
CA GLY A 291 7.75 -6.47 -6.62
C GLY A 291 7.29 -6.88 -8.03
N ALA A 292 6.26 -6.21 -8.56
CA ALA A 292 5.82 -6.40 -9.94
C ALA A 292 6.93 -6.10 -10.97
N GLY A 293 7.76 -5.08 -10.74
CA GLY A 293 8.91 -4.79 -11.59
C GLY A 293 9.93 -5.92 -11.63
N LEU A 294 10.13 -6.63 -10.52
CA LEU A 294 10.98 -7.83 -10.50
C LEU A 294 10.35 -8.96 -11.34
N HIS A 295 9.03 -9.13 -11.34
CA HIS A 295 8.37 -10.03 -12.29
C HIS A 295 8.60 -9.64 -13.76
N VAL A 296 8.61 -8.34 -14.09
CA VAL A 296 8.97 -7.87 -15.44
C VAL A 296 10.42 -8.23 -15.77
N ALA A 297 11.33 -8.11 -14.81
CA ALA A 297 12.72 -8.55 -14.97
C ALA A 297 12.82 -10.06 -15.24
N ALA A 298 12.03 -10.88 -14.55
CA ALA A 298 11.92 -12.31 -14.83
C ALA A 298 11.47 -12.56 -16.28
N TYR A 299 10.39 -11.92 -16.72
CA TYR A 299 9.92 -12.06 -18.11
C TYR A 299 10.96 -11.62 -19.14
N PHE A 300 11.76 -10.61 -18.83
CA PHE A 300 12.82 -10.14 -19.72
C PHE A 300 13.92 -11.20 -19.89
N ILE A 301 14.31 -11.87 -18.80
CA ILE A 301 15.31 -12.94 -18.80
C ILE A 301 14.81 -14.16 -19.57
N GLU A 302 13.52 -14.48 -19.45
CA GLU A 302 12.86 -15.56 -20.22
C GLU A 302 12.58 -15.19 -21.69
N HIS A 303 13.00 -14.01 -22.15
CA HIS A 303 12.71 -13.50 -23.50
C HIS A 303 11.21 -13.38 -23.83
N LYS A 304 10.37 -13.17 -22.81
CA LYS A 304 8.90 -13.04 -22.93
C LYS A 304 8.41 -11.59 -22.88
N THR A 305 9.29 -10.61 -22.85
CA THR A 305 8.92 -9.18 -22.88
C THR A 305 9.07 -8.59 -24.27
N HIS A 306 8.15 -7.70 -24.65
CA HIS A 306 8.34 -6.84 -25.83
C HIS A 306 9.23 -5.62 -25.53
N ASN A 307 9.58 -5.43 -24.27
CA ASN A 307 10.35 -4.28 -23.78
C ASN A 307 11.86 -4.49 -23.92
N GLY A 308 12.58 -3.38 -24.12
CA GLY A 308 14.04 -3.35 -24.00
C GLY A 308 14.50 -3.31 -22.53
N PRO A 309 15.80 -3.55 -22.27
CA PRO A 309 16.38 -3.62 -20.93
C PRO A 309 16.14 -2.35 -20.09
N VAL A 310 16.14 -1.16 -20.71
CA VAL A 310 15.87 0.09 -20.00
C VAL A 310 14.44 0.14 -19.45
N ALA A 311 13.45 -0.27 -20.24
CA ALA A 311 12.04 -0.28 -19.81
C ALA A 311 11.82 -1.31 -18.69
N THR A 312 12.47 -2.47 -18.78
CA THR A 312 12.49 -3.47 -17.70
C THR A 312 13.06 -2.90 -16.41
N LEU A 313 14.23 -2.23 -16.45
CA LEU A 313 14.81 -1.63 -15.26
C LEU A 313 13.92 -0.53 -14.66
N LEU A 314 13.31 0.30 -15.52
CA LEU A 314 12.40 1.38 -15.09
C LEU A 314 11.16 0.84 -14.36
N SER A 315 10.70 -0.38 -14.67
CA SER A 315 9.60 -1.02 -13.96
C SER A 315 9.89 -1.28 -12.48
N VAL A 316 11.16 -1.40 -12.09
CA VAL A 316 11.62 -1.51 -10.70
C VAL A 316 12.03 -0.15 -10.14
N ALA A 317 12.79 0.62 -10.91
CA ALA A 317 13.39 1.88 -10.47
C ALA A 317 12.35 2.97 -10.18
N ILE A 318 11.29 3.09 -11.01
CA ILE A 318 10.27 4.11 -10.83
C ILE A 318 9.48 3.87 -9.53
N PRO A 319 8.89 2.67 -9.29
CA PRO A 319 8.22 2.40 -8.02
C PRO A 319 9.14 2.55 -6.80
N LEU A 320 10.40 2.12 -6.89
CA LEU A 320 11.37 2.31 -5.82
C LEU A 320 11.60 3.80 -5.52
N GLY A 321 11.74 4.63 -6.57
CA GLY A 321 11.87 6.07 -6.42
C GLY A 321 10.63 6.73 -5.81
N VAL A 322 9.43 6.30 -6.22
CA VAL A 322 8.16 6.74 -5.62
C VAL A 322 8.09 6.36 -4.15
N PHE A 323 8.46 5.12 -3.79
CA PHE A 323 8.52 4.65 -2.42
C PHE A 323 9.45 5.53 -1.57
N LEU A 324 10.71 5.70 -1.98
CA LEU A 324 11.69 6.48 -1.22
C LEU A 324 11.26 7.95 -1.10
N GLY A 325 10.84 8.57 -2.21
CA GLY A 325 10.33 9.94 -2.20
C GLY A 325 9.11 10.12 -1.30
N ALA A 326 8.18 9.16 -1.30
CA ALA A 326 7.00 9.19 -0.44
C ALA A 326 7.36 9.03 1.06
N ILE A 327 8.34 8.18 1.39
CA ILE A 327 8.84 8.06 2.77
C ILE A 327 9.46 9.38 3.24
N TYR A 328 10.33 10.01 2.44
CA TYR A 328 10.93 11.30 2.80
C TYR A 328 9.87 12.41 2.94
N ALA A 329 8.91 12.48 2.01
CA ALA A 329 7.83 13.44 2.08
C ALA A 329 6.96 13.23 3.34
N LEU A 330 6.65 11.98 3.67
CA LEU A 330 5.88 11.63 4.85
C LEU A 330 6.65 11.90 6.14
N TYR A 331 7.95 11.60 6.18
CA TYR A 331 8.82 11.94 7.30
C TYR A 331 8.84 13.45 7.56
N TYR A 332 9.05 14.25 6.51
CA TYR A 332 9.03 15.71 6.62
C TYR A 332 7.68 16.23 7.10
N TYR A 333 6.58 15.67 6.60
CA TYR A 333 5.24 16.03 7.08
C TYR A 333 5.00 15.67 8.55
N LEU A 334 5.48 14.50 8.99
CA LEU A 334 5.30 14.02 10.35
C LEU A 334 6.15 14.80 11.35
N VAL A 335 7.43 15.05 11.06
CA VAL A 335 8.37 15.65 12.00
C VAL A 335 8.41 17.19 11.88
N GLN A 336 8.00 17.73 10.73
CA GLN A 336 8.02 19.18 10.42
C GLN A 336 9.36 19.87 10.64
N ARG A 337 10.47 19.11 10.59
CA ARG A 337 11.83 19.65 10.64
C ARG A 337 12.55 19.38 9.33
N PHE A 338 13.24 20.41 8.87
CA PHE A 338 14.11 20.33 7.72
C PHE A 338 15.53 20.06 8.19
N ASP A 339 16.09 18.93 7.77
CA ASP A 339 17.47 18.57 8.06
C ASP A 339 18.23 18.45 6.72
N PRO A 340 19.29 19.26 6.51
CA PRO A 340 20.14 19.17 5.33
C PRO A 340 20.65 17.75 5.04
N LEU A 341 20.85 16.92 6.06
CA LEU A 341 21.26 15.52 5.88
C LEU A 341 20.25 14.75 5.02
N HIS A 342 18.95 14.91 5.25
CA HIS A 342 17.91 14.20 4.51
C HIS A 342 17.90 14.60 3.03
N VAL A 343 18.23 15.86 2.72
CA VAL A 343 18.37 16.33 1.33
C VAL A 343 19.57 15.68 0.66
N TRP A 344 20.71 15.58 1.36
CA TRP A 344 21.89 14.90 0.83
C TRP A 344 21.66 13.41 0.62
N LEU A 345 20.94 12.74 1.53
CA LEU A 345 20.57 11.33 1.38
C LEU A 345 19.62 11.13 0.20
N LEU A 346 18.59 11.99 0.05
CA LEU A 346 17.70 11.94 -1.11
C LEU A 346 18.46 12.16 -2.42
N ALA A 347 19.38 13.12 -2.46
CA ALA A 347 20.23 13.38 -3.63
C ALA A 347 21.15 12.19 -3.94
N GLY A 348 21.75 11.58 -2.92
CA GLY A 348 22.57 10.37 -3.07
C GLY A 348 21.78 9.19 -3.59
N THR A 349 20.59 8.94 -3.03
CA THR A 349 19.65 7.92 -3.52
C THR A 349 19.26 8.18 -4.97
N ALA A 350 18.91 9.41 -5.33
CA ALA A 350 18.58 9.78 -6.70
C ALA A 350 19.75 9.58 -7.67
N ALA A 351 20.98 9.90 -7.25
CA ALA A 351 22.19 9.68 -8.03
C ALA A 351 22.44 8.18 -8.28
N VAL A 352 22.20 7.32 -7.30
CA VAL A 352 22.33 5.86 -7.45
C VAL A 352 21.29 5.31 -8.41
N VAL A 353 20.03 5.75 -8.30
CA VAL A 353 18.97 5.35 -9.25
C VAL A 353 19.33 5.81 -10.67
N ALA A 354 19.79 7.05 -10.84
CA ALA A 354 20.23 7.58 -12.13
C ALA A 354 21.42 6.78 -12.69
N LEU A 355 22.38 6.40 -11.85
CA LEU A 355 23.53 5.57 -12.25
C LEU A 355 23.09 4.21 -12.77
N ALA A 356 22.13 3.55 -12.11
CA ALA A 356 21.58 2.28 -12.58
C ALA A 356 20.90 2.42 -13.95
N ILE A 357 20.13 3.50 -14.16
CA ILE A 357 19.49 3.79 -15.45
C ILE A 357 20.52 4.05 -16.55
N ILE A 358 21.55 4.85 -16.25
CA ILE A 358 22.65 5.13 -17.20
C ILE A 358 23.39 3.84 -17.56
N ALA A 359 23.63 2.96 -16.59
CA ALA A 359 24.25 1.65 -16.84
C ALA A 359 23.42 0.79 -17.80
N ALA A 360 22.09 0.74 -17.61
CA ALA A 360 21.21 0.01 -18.54
C ALA A 360 21.19 0.63 -19.95
N ILE A 361 21.22 1.97 -20.06
CA ILE A 361 21.34 2.66 -21.36
C ILE A 361 22.67 2.32 -22.04
N ALA A 362 23.75 2.17 -21.26
CA ALA A 362 25.07 1.79 -21.75
C ALA A 362 25.19 0.29 -22.11
N GLY A 363 24.13 -0.50 -21.95
CA GLY A 363 24.12 -1.93 -22.26
C GLY A 363 24.79 -2.81 -21.20
N VAL A 364 24.92 -2.33 -19.97
CA VAL A 364 25.36 -3.14 -18.83
C VAL A 364 24.32 -4.22 -18.53
N ASP A 365 24.79 -5.38 -18.09
CA ASP A 365 23.94 -6.52 -17.76
C ASP A 365 22.86 -6.17 -16.70
N MET A 366 21.69 -6.80 -16.84
CA MET A 366 20.53 -6.54 -15.98
C MET A 366 20.81 -6.87 -14.51
N ALA A 367 21.54 -7.94 -14.21
CA ALA A 367 21.87 -8.32 -12.83
C ALA A 367 22.67 -7.21 -12.14
N VAL A 368 23.64 -6.63 -12.85
CA VAL A 368 24.44 -5.50 -12.36
C VAL A 368 23.58 -4.25 -12.16
N CYS A 369 22.67 -3.96 -13.09
CA CYS A 369 21.76 -2.82 -12.97
C CYS A 369 20.83 -2.94 -11.74
N LEU A 370 20.30 -4.14 -11.47
CA LEU A 370 19.49 -4.41 -10.28
C LEU A 370 20.31 -4.30 -8.99
N ILE A 371 21.57 -4.78 -9.00
CA ILE A 371 22.50 -4.57 -7.89
C ILE A 371 22.71 -3.08 -7.63
N LEU A 372 22.94 -2.26 -8.66
CA LEU A 372 23.07 -0.81 -8.49
C LEU A 372 21.82 -0.20 -7.86
N LEU A 373 20.62 -0.63 -8.27
CA LEU A 373 19.37 -0.17 -7.65
C LEU A 373 19.27 -0.52 -6.16
N THR A 374 19.80 -1.67 -5.72
CA THR A 374 19.78 -2.05 -4.29
C THR A 374 20.53 -1.07 -3.39
N LEU A 375 21.51 -0.37 -3.95
CA LEU A 375 22.29 0.60 -3.22
C LEU A 375 21.47 1.86 -2.90
N ALA A 376 20.36 2.11 -3.62
CA ALA A 376 19.53 3.30 -3.44
C ALA A 376 18.90 3.37 -2.03
N PRO A 377 18.20 2.33 -1.52
CA PRO A 377 17.78 2.30 -0.12
C PRO A 377 18.97 2.19 0.85
N ALA A 378 20.06 1.52 0.48
CA ALA A 378 21.24 1.39 1.35
C ALA A 378 21.89 2.74 1.69
N VAL A 379 21.91 3.70 0.75
CA VAL A 379 22.35 5.09 1.01
C VAL A 379 21.53 5.72 2.14
N THR A 380 20.20 5.59 2.09
CA THR A 380 19.31 6.09 3.14
C THR A 380 19.58 5.40 4.47
N VAL A 381 19.71 4.07 4.46
CA VAL A 381 19.94 3.27 5.67
C VAL A 381 21.25 3.66 6.36
N VAL A 382 22.35 3.67 5.62
CA VAL A 382 23.68 3.99 6.16
C VAL A 382 23.73 5.42 6.67
N GLY A 383 23.16 6.38 5.93
CA GLY A 383 23.10 7.78 6.36
C GLY A 383 22.33 7.98 7.66
N TYR A 384 21.19 7.30 7.79
CA TYR A 384 20.37 7.37 8.99
C TYR A 384 21.04 6.68 10.20
N GLU A 385 21.68 5.53 10.03
CA GLU A 385 22.37 4.85 11.14
C GLU A 385 23.61 5.62 11.63
N LEU A 386 24.39 6.20 10.71
CA LEU A 386 25.61 6.92 11.07
C LEU A 386 25.34 8.30 11.71
N SER A 387 24.20 8.92 11.42
CA SER A 387 23.96 10.32 11.83
C SER A 387 22.50 10.64 12.19
N GLY A 388 21.53 9.94 11.61
CA GLY A 388 20.09 10.18 11.83
C GLY A 388 19.55 9.68 13.17
N HIS A 389 20.01 8.52 13.69
CA HIS A 389 19.46 7.93 14.93
C HIS A 389 19.65 8.85 16.15
N ARG A 390 20.80 9.54 16.26
CA ARG A 390 21.04 10.51 17.34
C ARG A 390 20.12 11.72 17.22
N HIS A 391 19.88 12.20 16.00
CA HIS A 391 19.01 13.34 15.74
C HIS A 391 17.53 13.01 16.02
N GLN A 392 17.07 11.82 15.64
CA GLN A 392 15.69 11.40 15.91
C GLN A 392 15.42 11.23 17.41
N LEU A 393 16.38 10.70 18.18
CA LEU A 393 16.27 10.65 19.65
C LEU A 393 16.23 12.04 20.27
N GLU A 394 17.03 12.99 19.78
CA GLU A 394 17.00 14.38 20.26
C GLU A 394 15.67 15.08 19.93
N VAL A 395 15.08 14.79 18.77
CA VAL A 395 13.78 15.35 18.36
C VAL A 395 12.64 14.75 19.19
N LEU A 396 12.60 13.43 19.38
CA LEU A 396 11.58 12.77 20.20
C LEU A 396 11.68 13.20 21.68
N ALA A 397 12.91 13.36 22.21
CA ALA A 397 13.13 13.85 23.56
C ALA A 397 12.69 15.32 23.76
N GLN A 398 12.74 16.14 22.70
CA GLN A 398 12.24 17.53 22.72
C GLN A 398 10.70 17.59 22.60
N GLU A 399 10.07 16.66 21.90
CA GLU A 399 8.60 16.55 21.81
C GLU A 399 7.96 15.97 23.09
N GLU A 400 8.70 15.17 23.88
CA GLU A 400 8.27 14.67 25.20
C GLU A 400 8.40 15.71 26.33
N ALA A 401 9.05 16.85 26.09
CA ALA A 401 9.14 17.92 27.08
C ALA A 401 7.77 18.62 27.21
N PRO A 402 7.15 18.64 28.41
CA PRO A 402 5.86 19.29 28.59
C PRO A 402 5.98 20.79 28.34
N HIS A 403 5.13 21.32 27.45
CA HIS A 403 4.85 22.74 27.31
C HIS A 403 3.97 23.26 28.44
#